data_AF-A0A3B9KUI7-F1
#
_entry.id   AF-A0A3B9KUI7-F1
#
_cell.length_a   1.000
_cell.length_b   1.000
_cell.length_c   1.000
_cell.angle_alpha   90.00
_cell.angle_beta   90.00
_cell.angle_gamma   90.00
#
_symmetry.space_group_name_H-M   'P 1'
#
loop_
_entity.id
_entity.type
_entity.pdbx_description
1 polymer ?
#
loop_
_entity_poly.entity_id
_entity_poly.type
_entity_poly.pdbx_seq_one_letter_code
_entity_poly.pdbx_strand_id
1 'polypeptide(L)'
;MTKRIRIKDRYIGGGAEITVQSMTNTKTEDVKATVAQILRLQRAGCDIVRMSVNTPEAADAVAEIKKQVDLPLVADIHFDHKLALRAIENGIDKIRINPSNIG
;
A
#
# COMPACT_ATOMS: atom_id res chain seq x y z
N MET A 1 22.79 -13.23 5.19
CA MET A 1 21.32 -13.22 4.98
C MET A 1 20.76 -11.86 5.38
N THR A 2 19.71 -11.38 4.72
CA THR A 2 19.04 -10.12 5.07
C THR A 2 18.08 -10.30 6.25
N LYS A 3 17.67 -9.19 6.90
CA LYS A 3 16.63 -9.22 7.95
C LYS A 3 15.28 -9.63 7.34
N ARG A 4 14.53 -10.49 8.03
CA ARG A 4 13.16 -10.86 7.66
C ARG A 4 12.17 -9.82 8.17
N ILE A 5 11.35 -9.28 7.28
CA ILE A 5 10.34 -8.26 7.58
C ILE A 5 8.96 -8.79 7.18
N ARG A 6 7.95 -8.60 8.03
CA ARG A 6 6.56 -8.99 7.76
C ARG A 6 5.77 -7.79 7.22
N ILE A 7 4.96 -8.00 6.18
CA ILE A 7 3.97 -7.05 5.66
C ILE A 7 2.64 -7.81 5.57
N LYS A 8 1.70 -7.51 6.47
CA LYS A 8 0.49 -8.31 6.70
C LYS A 8 0.83 -9.80 6.92
N ASP A 9 0.55 -10.63 5.93
CA ASP A 9 0.74 -12.08 5.86
C ASP A 9 1.92 -12.50 4.95
N ARG A 10 2.64 -11.55 4.36
CA ARG A 10 3.82 -11.77 3.51
C ARG A 10 5.12 -11.48 4.27
N TYR A 11 6.22 -12.09 3.81
CA TYR A 11 7.57 -11.87 4.34
C TYR A 11 8.53 -11.43 3.24
N ILE A 12 9.38 -10.45 3.53
CA ILE A 12 10.47 -10.01 2.66
C ILE A 12 11.81 -10.22 3.37
N GLY A 13 12.78 -10.77 2.66
CA GLY A 13 14.14 -11.01 3.16
C GLY A 13 14.24 -12.23 4.09
N GLY A 14 15.45 -12.49 4.59
CA GLY A 14 15.71 -13.60 5.51
C GLY A 14 15.41 -14.98 4.93
N GLY A 15 15.61 -15.16 3.62
CA GLY A 15 15.41 -16.44 2.93
C GLY A 15 13.95 -16.74 2.53
N ALA A 16 13.02 -15.79 2.73
CA ALA A 16 11.67 -15.89 2.16
C ALA A 16 11.70 -15.84 0.62
N GLU A 17 10.68 -16.40 -0.02
CA GLU A 17 10.48 -16.29 -1.47
C GLU A 17 10.40 -14.82 -1.92
N ILE A 18 10.82 -14.56 -3.15
CA ILE A 18 10.83 -13.20 -3.71
C ILE A 18 9.40 -12.80 -4.03
N THR A 19 8.86 -11.83 -3.29
CA THR A 19 7.52 -11.26 -3.52
C THR A 19 7.50 -10.32 -4.73
N VAL A 20 6.47 -10.42 -5.56
CA VAL A 20 6.20 -9.50 -6.67
C VAL A 20 5.34 -8.33 -6.21
N GLN A 21 5.87 -7.11 -6.33
CA GLN A 21 5.13 -5.88 -5.98
C GLN A 21 4.81 -5.06 -7.24
N SER A 22 3.62 -4.45 -7.28
CA SER A 22 3.22 -3.48 -8.31
C SER A 22 2.60 -2.22 -7.69
N MET A 23 2.18 -1.27 -8.52
CA MET A 23 1.57 0.00 -8.10
C MET A 23 0.34 0.32 -8.94
N THR A 24 -0.73 0.79 -8.30
CA THR A 24 -1.91 1.30 -9.00
C THR A 24 -1.59 2.63 -9.69
N ASN A 25 -2.38 2.95 -10.71
CA ASN A 25 -2.33 4.25 -11.40
C ASN A 25 -3.69 4.96 -11.43
N THR A 26 -4.67 4.44 -10.69
CA THR A 26 -5.94 5.11 -10.41
C THR A 26 -5.75 6.16 -9.32
N LYS A 27 -6.71 7.09 -9.23
CA LYS A 27 -6.85 7.97 -8.06
C LYS A 27 -7.33 7.12 -6.89
N THR A 28 -6.61 7.14 -5.77
CA THR A 28 -6.91 6.27 -4.62
C THR A 28 -8.27 6.58 -4.00
N GLU A 29 -8.70 7.84 -4.04
CA GLU A 29 -10.04 8.26 -3.62
C GLU A 29 -11.17 7.67 -4.50
N ASP A 30 -10.87 7.24 -5.73
CA ASP A 30 -11.77 6.37 -6.50
C ASP A 30 -11.59 4.91 -6.05
N VAL A 31 -12.25 4.59 -4.94
CA VAL A 31 -12.24 3.26 -4.32
C VAL A 31 -12.58 2.17 -5.33
N LYS A 32 -13.62 2.38 -6.15
CA LYS A 32 -14.10 1.36 -7.09
C LYS A 32 -13.05 1.05 -8.16
N ALA A 33 -12.47 2.08 -8.77
CA ALA A 33 -11.43 1.89 -9.78
C ALA A 33 -10.17 1.26 -9.16
N THR A 34 -9.78 1.70 -7.97
CA THR A 34 -8.58 1.24 -7.28
C THR A 34 -8.71 -0.22 -6.84
N VAL A 35 -9.82 -0.62 -6.23
CA VAL A 35 -10.13 -2.02 -5.91
C VAL A 35 -10.14 -2.88 -7.18
N ALA A 36 -10.80 -2.42 -8.24
CA ALA A 36 -10.84 -3.16 -9.50
C ALA A 36 -9.43 -3.38 -10.10
N GLN A 37 -8.53 -2.40 -9.97
CA GLN A 37 -7.15 -2.54 -10.41
C GLN A 37 -6.34 -3.46 -9.49
N ILE A 38 -6.47 -3.35 -8.17
CA ILE A 38 -5.80 -4.25 -7.21
C ILE A 38 -6.16 -5.71 -7.51
N LEU A 39 -7.45 -6.00 -7.73
CA LEU A 39 -7.89 -7.35 -8.05
C LEU A 39 -7.36 -7.85 -9.42
N ARG A 40 -7.18 -6.95 -10.40
CA ARG A 40 -6.49 -7.30 -11.66
C ARG A 40 -5.02 -7.63 -11.43
N LEU A 41 -4.32 -6.84 -10.62
CA LEU A 41 -2.92 -7.08 -10.26
C LEU A 41 -2.77 -8.39 -9.48
N GLN A 42 -3.68 -8.67 -8.54
CA GLN A 42 -3.73 -9.93 -7.81
C GLN A 42 -3.87 -11.13 -8.75
N ARG A 43 -4.81 -11.07 -9.71
CA ARG A 43 -4.97 -12.12 -10.72
C ARG A 43 -3.76 -12.31 -11.62
N ALA A 44 -2.95 -11.27 -11.79
CA ALA A 44 -1.69 -11.33 -12.54
C ALA A 44 -0.50 -11.84 -11.71
N GLY A 45 -0.72 -12.25 -10.44
CA GLY A 45 0.33 -12.79 -9.57
C GLY A 45 1.04 -11.76 -8.70
N CYS A 46 0.44 -10.58 -8.47
CA CYS A 46 1.01 -9.59 -7.57
C CYS A 46 0.78 -9.98 -6.10
N ASP A 47 1.84 -9.94 -5.30
CA ASP A 47 1.82 -10.25 -3.86
C ASP A 47 1.56 -9.05 -2.97
N ILE A 48 1.94 -7.85 -3.41
CA ILE A 48 1.85 -6.60 -2.64
C ILE A 48 1.53 -5.47 -3.61
N VAL A 49 0.56 -4.61 -3.29
CA VAL A 49 0.18 -3.47 -4.15
C VAL A 49 0.43 -2.15 -3.46
N ARG A 50 1.09 -1.23 -4.16
CA ARG A 50 1.29 0.15 -3.72
C ARG A 50 0.24 1.09 -4.31
N MET A 51 -0.17 2.09 -3.55
CA MET A 51 -1.11 3.13 -3.97
C MET A 51 -0.54 4.51 -3.59
N SER A 52 -0.81 5.53 -4.40
CA SER A 52 -0.47 6.90 -4.05
C SER A 52 -1.42 7.42 -2.97
N VAL A 53 -0.90 8.01 -1.90
CA VAL A 53 -1.72 8.66 -0.86
C VAL A 53 -1.20 10.08 -0.69
N ASN A 54 -1.76 10.99 -1.48
CA ASN A 54 -1.32 12.37 -1.61
C ASN A 54 -2.36 13.39 -1.12
N THR A 55 -3.56 12.94 -0.74
CA THR A 55 -4.61 13.79 -0.16
C THR A 55 -5.25 13.11 1.06
N PRO A 56 -5.95 13.88 1.93
CA PRO A 56 -6.76 13.33 3.01
C PRO A 56 -7.81 12.31 2.54
N GLU A 57 -8.46 12.56 1.41
CA GLU A 57 -9.50 11.68 0.85
C GLU A 57 -8.90 10.35 0.38
N ALA A 58 -7.72 10.39 -0.23
CA ALA A 58 -6.97 9.18 -0.57
C ALA A 58 -6.56 8.39 0.68
N ALA A 59 -6.19 9.08 1.77
CA ALA A 59 -5.86 8.43 3.03
C ALA A 59 -7.08 7.79 3.70
N ASP A 60 -8.25 8.42 3.63
CA ASP A 60 -9.52 7.87 4.11
C ASP A 60 -9.99 6.67 3.30
N ALA A 61 -9.83 6.73 1.98
CA ALA A 61 -10.22 5.65 1.07
C ALA A 61 -9.51 4.33 1.39
N VAL A 62 -8.34 4.36 2.03
CA VAL A 62 -7.61 3.15 2.47
C VAL A 62 -8.51 2.22 3.29
N ALA A 63 -9.29 2.75 4.23
CA ALA A 63 -10.13 1.94 5.11
C ALA A 63 -11.18 1.16 4.32
N GLU A 64 -11.77 1.78 3.29
CA GLU A 64 -12.77 1.14 2.45
C GLU A 64 -12.15 0.16 1.46
N ILE A 65 -11.02 0.51 0.85
CA ILE A 65 -10.26 -0.39 -0.03
C ILE A 65 -9.87 -1.66 0.73
N LYS A 66 -9.36 -1.53 1.96
CA LYS A 66 -8.93 -2.65 2.81
C LYS A 66 -10.04 -3.65 3.16
N LYS A 67 -11.31 -3.24 3.13
CA LYS A 67 -12.46 -4.16 3.32
C LYS A 67 -12.74 -5.03 2.10
N GLN A 68 -12.26 -4.61 0.92
CA GLN A 68 -12.60 -5.22 -0.37
C GLN A 68 -11.43 -5.98 -1.00
N VAL A 69 -10.22 -5.93 -0.41
CA VAL A 69 -9.03 -6.60 -0.93
C VAL A 69 -8.23 -7.28 0.17
N ASP A 70 -7.73 -8.48 -0.14
CA ASP A 70 -6.92 -9.27 0.80
C ASP A 70 -5.41 -9.07 0.64
N LEU A 71 -4.94 -8.45 -0.44
CA LEU A 71 -3.51 -8.21 -0.61
C LEU A 71 -2.97 -7.21 0.43
N PRO A 72 -1.70 -7.37 0.87
CA PRO A 72 -0.99 -6.31 1.57
C PRO A 72 -0.88 -5.06 0.69
N LEU A 73 -1.19 -3.91 1.29
CA LEU A 73 -1.16 -2.60 0.64
C LEU A 73 -0.06 -1.71 1.20
N VAL A 74 0.55 -0.93 0.32
CA VAL A 74 1.58 0.06 0.65
C VAL A 74 1.06 1.46 0.32
N ALA A 75 1.03 2.37 1.29
CA ALA A 75 0.77 3.79 1.01
C ALA A 75 2.07 4.51 0.64
N ASP A 76 2.06 5.17 -0.51
CA ASP A 76 3.17 5.97 -1.02
C ASP A 76 2.97 7.45 -0.64
N ILE A 77 3.72 7.89 0.37
CA ILE A 77 3.62 9.24 0.96
C ILE A 77 4.81 10.07 0.49
N HIS A 78 4.55 11.27 0.00
CA HIS A 78 5.58 12.16 -0.54
C HIS A 78 5.98 13.28 0.41
N PHE A 79 5.03 14.11 0.87
CA PHE A 79 5.34 15.37 1.55
C PHE A 79 4.77 15.44 2.97
N ASP A 80 3.47 15.23 3.15
CA ASP A 80 2.83 15.43 4.45
C ASP A 80 2.82 14.14 5.30
N HIS A 81 3.54 14.17 6.42
CA HIS A 81 3.58 13.07 7.38
C HIS A 81 2.19 12.78 8.01
N LYS A 82 1.29 13.76 8.06
CA LYS A 82 -0.08 13.57 8.58
C LYS A 82 -0.85 12.57 7.73
N LEU A 83 -0.59 12.52 6.42
CA LEU A 83 -1.18 11.51 5.54
C LEU A 83 -0.65 10.10 5.85
N ALA A 84 0.61 9.97 6.26
CA ALA A 84 1.16 8.69 6.70
C ALA A 84 0.47 8.20 7.97
N LEU A 85 0.30 9.08 8.96
CA LEU A 85 -0.41 8.77 10.21
C LEU A 85 -1.86 8.37 9.94
N ARG A 86 -2.57 9.14 9.12
CA ARG A 86 -3.96 8.85 8.74
C ARG A 86 -4.10 7.52 7.97
N ALA A 87 -3.17 7.21 7.07
CA ALA A 87 -3.15 5.91 6.38
C ALA A 87 -2.91 4.74 7.36
N ILE A 88 -2.09 4.93 8.39
CA ILE A 88 -1.88 3.94 9.47
C ILE A 88 -3.17 3.73 10.26
N GLU A 89 -3.84 4.81 10.66
CA GLU A 89 -5.14 4.75 11.36
C GLU A 89 -6.21 4.02 10.53
N ASN A 90 -6.17 4.17 9.20
CA ASN A 90 -7.06 3.49 8.26
C ASN A 90 -6.60 2.07 7.86
N GLY A 91 -5.57 1.53 8.49
CA GLY A 91 -5.21 0.11 8.40
C GLY A 91 -4.29 -0.27 7.24
N ILE A 92 -3.46 0.65 6.74
CA ILE A 92 -2.43 0.32 5.75
C ILE A 92 -1.38 -0.65 6.33
N ASP A 93 -0.84 -1.56 5.51
CA ASP A 93 0.11 -2.59 5.99
C ASP A 93 1.57 -2.13 5.97
N LYS A 94 1.91 -1.12 5.16
CA LYS A 94 3.25 -0.53 5.04
C LYS A 94 3.17 0.90 4.52
N ILE A 95 4.08 1.74 5.02
CA ILE A 95 4.32 3.08 4.48
C ILE A 95 5.60 3.08 3.65
N ARG A 96 5.56 3.69 2.47
CA ARG A 96 6.75 4.19 1.76
C ARG A 96 6.81 5.69 2.02
N ILE A 97 7.87 6.12 2.67
CA ILE A 97 8.28 7.53 2.78
C ILE A 97 9.60 7.74 2.05
N ASN A 98 9.84 8.97 1.60
CA ASN A 98 11.18 9.46 1.33
C ASN A 98 11.55 10.47 2.44
N PRO A 99 12.54 10.17 3.31
CA PRO A 99 12.88 11.06 4.43
C PRO A 99 13.32 12.47 4.00
N SER A 100 13.82 12.65 2.78
CA SER A 100 14.35 13.92 2.31
C SER A 100 13.28 14.98 2.05
N ASN A 101 12.00 14.60 1.94
CA ASN A 101 10.91 15.50 1.58
C ASN A 101 9.65 15.32 2.43
N ILE A 102 9.71 14.53 3.52
CA ILE A 102 8.60 14.37 4.44
C ILE A 102 8.62 15.54 5.47
N GLY A 103 7.88 16.61 5.16
CA GLY A 103 7.91 17.89 5.89
C GLY A 103 6.96 18.92 5.31
#